data_AF-A0A9D0IIL4-F1
#
_entry.id   AF-A0A9D0IIL4-F1
#
_cell.length_a   1.000
_cell.length_b   1.000
_cell.length_c   1.000
_cell.angle_alpha   90.00
_cell.angle_beta   90.00
_cell.angle_gamma   90.00
#
_symmetry.space_group_name_H-M   'P 1'
#
loop_
_entity.id
_entity.type
_entity.pdbx_description
1 polymer ?
#
loop_
_entity_poly.entity_id
_entity_poly.type
_entity_poly.pdbx_seq_one_letter_code
_entity_poly.pdbx_strand_id
1 'polypeptide(L)'
;MITCWITIVAQRDGMSIKKTQHKSSGKSGKKQKTKKPRKADIADRHELYEKSVQATDFEYEFVDTNFRRIRGRTATQLREDFCGTAQMCCEWVRGRPDNRAVGVDLDPEVLAWSRDHHIAALDDEQKTRVTLLQENVLEVKTEPVDVVLAMNFSWQIFEVRKELVRYFASVREALVDDGILFLDAFGGYEAYQEMEEKTRHKGFTYV
;
A
#
# COMPACT_ATOMS: atom_id res chain seq x y z
N MET A 1 -1.17 -11.31 -17.25
CA MET A 1 0.15 -11.41 -16.57
C MET A 1 0.62 -10.00 -16.24
N ILE A 2 0.20 -9.48 -15.08
CA ILE A 2 0.63 -8.18 -14.59
C ILE A 2 1.76 -8.45 -13.60
N THR A 3 2.96 -8.01 -13.94
CA THR A 3 4.18 -8.20 -13.18
C THR A 3 4.16 -7.35 -11.91
N CYS A 4 4.05 -8.05 -10.79
CA CYS A 4 4.44 -7.60 -9.45
C CYS A 4 5.91 -7.17 -9.48
N TRP A 5 6.21 -5.94 -9.09
CA TRP A 5 7.57 -5.40 -9.13
C TRP A 5 8.43 -6.01 -8.03
N ILE A 6 9.23 -7.01 -8.44
CA ILE A 6 10.38 -7.54 -7.69
C ILE A 6 11.52 -6.53 -7.75
N THR A 7 12.14 -6.32 -6.59
CA THR A 7 13.40 -5.63 -6.32
C THR A 7 14.47 -5.86 -7.40
N ILE A 8 15.01 -4.78 -8.01
CA ILE A 8 16.13 -4.88 -8.95
C ILE A 8 17.44 -4.97 -8.15
N VAL A 9 18.01 -6.18 -8.03
CA VAL A 9 19.44 -6.39 -7.79
C VAL A 9 20.09 -6.73 -9.12
N ALA A 10 20.85 -5.81 -9.70
CA ALA A 10 21.57 -6.04 -10.96
C ALA A 10 22.90 -6.76 -10.68
N GLN A 11 22.94 -8.06 -10.94
CA GLN A 11 24.17 -8.87 -10.98
C GLN A 11 24.73 -8.81 -12.41
N ARG A 12 25.98 -8.33 -12.55
CA ARG A 12 26.69 -8.21 -13.84
C ARG A 12 27.37 -9.53 -14.17
N ASP A 13 27.00 -10.14 -15.28
CA ASP A 13 27.85 -11.12 -15.98
C ASP A 13 28.05 -10.72 -17.45
N GLY A 14 29.32 -10.80 -17.87
CA GLY A 14 29.85 -10.15 -19.06
C GLY A 14 29.61 -10.90 -20.37
N MET A 15 29.39 -10.12 -21.43
CA MET A 15 29.57 -10.58 -22.81
C MET A 15 30.16 -9.46 -23.65
N SER A 16 31.33 -9.73 -24.24
CA SER A 16 32.19 -8.77 -24.93
C SER A 16 31.83 -8.69 -26.43
N ILE A 17 31.50 -7.49 -26.91
CA ILE A 17 31.32 -7.20 -28.34
C ILE A 17 32.45 -6.27 -28.79
N LYS A 18 33.24 -6.73 -29.78
CA LYS A 18 34.38 -6.01 -30.38
C LYS A 18 33.91 -4.68 -31.00
N LYS A 19 34.48 -3.56 -30.56
CA LYS A 19 34.23 -2.22 -31.12
C LYS A 19 35.12 -1.96 -32.34
N THR A 20 34.49 -1.62 -33.46
CA THR A 20 35.15 -1.03 -34.65
C THR A 20 35.61 0.38 -34.31
N GLN A 21 36.91 0.68 -34.48
CA GLN A 21 37.46 2.01 -34.21
C GLN A 21 37.14 2.99 -35.34
N HIS A 22 36.28 3.98 -35.06
CA HIS A 22 36.21 5.19 -35.86
C HIS A 22 37.06 6.28 -35.19
N LYS A 23 38.10 6.75 -35.88
CA LYS A 23 38.92 7.90 -35.45
C LYS A 23 38.04 9.16 -35.40
N SER A 24 37.79 9.68 -34.20
CA SER A 24 37.19 11.01 -34.02
C SER A 24 38.29 12.05 -33.82
N SER A 25 38.35 13.03 -34.71
CA SER A 25 39.15 14.25 -34.56
C SER A 25 38.71 15.02 -33.31
N GLY A 26 39.70 15.49 -32.55
CA GLY A 26 39.49 16.16 -31.27
C GLY A 26 38.63 17.41 -31.39
N LYS A 27 37.48 17.41 -30.73
CA LYS A 27 36.72 18.61 -30.40
C LYS A 27 36.85 18.88 -28.92
N SER A 28 37.21 20.12 -28.60
CA SER A 28 37.33 20.67 -27.25
C SER A 28 36.14 20.30 -26.37
N GLY A 29 36.43 19.84 -25.15
CA GLY A 29 35.45 19.36 -24.18
C GLY A 29 34.42 20.43 -23.85
N LYS A 30 33.19 20.25 -24.33
CA LYS A 30 32.04 20.99 -23.80
C LYS A 30 31.82 20.51 -22.36
N LYS A 31 31.93 21.43 -21.39
CA LYS A 31 31.45 21.22 -20.01
C LYS A 31 30.06 20.58 -20.07
N GLN A 32 29.90 19.39 -19.51
CA GLN A 32 28.58 18.77 -19.33
C GLN A 32 27.72 19.72 -18.51
N LYS A 33 26.68 20.31 -19.13
CA LYS A 33 25.65 21.02 -18.38
C LYS A 33 24.97 19.99 -17.49
N THR A 34 24.90 20.26 -16.18
CA THR A 34 24.09 19.47 -15.24
C THR A 34 22.65 19.46 -15.77
N LYS A 35 22.13 18.28 -16.10
CA LYS A 35 20.74 18.15 -16.57
C LYS A 35 19.83 18.51 -15.39
N LYS A 36 18.87 19.41 -15.63
CA LYS A 36 17.79 19.67 -14.66
C LYS A 36 17.07 18.34 -14.38
N PRO A 37 16.69 18.07 -13.12
CA PRO A 37 15.95 16.87 -12.78
C PRO A 37 14.61 16.86 -13.52
N ARG A 38 14.20 15.68 -13.99
CA ARG A 38 12.89 15.42 -14.59
C ARG A 38 11.84 15.36 -13.48
N LYS A 39 10.55 15.49 -13.85
CA LYS A 39 9.44 15.30 -12.90
C LYS A 39 9.51 13.94 -12.20
N ALA A 40 9.89 12.89 -12.91
CA ALA A 40 10.05 11.54 -12.34
C ALA A 40 11.19 11.46 -11.31
N ASP A 41 12.23 12.28 -11.43
CA ASP A 41 13.39 12.25 -10.52
C ASP A 41 13.07 12.90 -9.16
N ILE A 42 11.95 13.62 -9.06
CA ILE A 42 11.52 14.37 -7.85
C ILE A 42 10.13 13.94 -7.36
N ALA A 43 9.52 12.93 -7.99
CA ALA A 43 8.19 12.48 -7.61
C ALA A 43 8.28 11.56 -6.39
N ASP A 44 7.41 11.79 -5.41
CA ASP A 44 7.25 10.89 -4.29
C ASP A 44 6.40 9.67 -4.72
N ARG A 45 6.98 8.47 -4.62
CA ARG A 45 6.31 7.24 -5.06
C ARG A 45 5.10 6.91 -4.19
N HIS A 46 5.14 7.21 -2.89
CA HIS A 46 4.07 6.91 -1.97
C HIS A 46 2.89 7.85 -2.24
N GLU A 47 3.13 9.15 -2.42
CA GLU A 47 2.07 10.07 -2.83
C GLU A 47 1.43 9.68 -4.18
N LEU A 48 2.25 9.25 -5.15
CA LEU A 48 1.74 8.81 -6.44
C LEU A 48 0.88 7.55 -6.30
N TYR A 49 1.33 6.58 -5.51
CA TYR A 49 0.58 5.38 -5.20
C TYR A 49 -0.76 5.72 -4.57
N GLU A 50 -0.78 6.52 -3.50
CA GLU A 50 -2.00 6.93 -2.80
C GLU A 50 -3.02 7.57 -3.76
N LYS A 51 -2.57 8.53 -4.57
CA LYS A 51 -3.43 9.21 -5.56
C LYS A 51 -3.97 8.29 -6.66
N SER A 52 -3.30 7.16 -6.91
CA SER A 52 -3.68 6.22 -7.97
C SER A 52 -4.49 5.02 -7.49
N VAL A 53 -4.32 4.62 -6.22
CA VAL A 53 -4.81 3.33 -5.72
C VAL A 53 -5.70 3.49 -4.49
N GLN A 54 -5.39 4.42 -3.58
CA GLN A 54 -6.09 4.50 -2.30
C GLN A 54 -7.35 5.38 -2.38
N ALA A 55 -8.41 4.93 -1.69
CA ALA A 55 -9.67 5.64 -1.56
C ALA A 55 -10.16 5.57 -0.10
N THR A 56 -9.34 6.04 0.83
CA THR A 56 -9.53 5.81 2.27
C THR A 56 -10.80 6.41 2.84
N ASP A 57 -11.31 7.51 2.27
CA ASP A 57 -12.58 8.13 2.65
C ASP A 57 -13.77 7.19 2.35
N PHE A 58 -13.79 6.63 1.15
CA PHE A 58 -14.77 5.62 0.76
C PHE A 58 -14.62 4.32 1.55
N GLU A 59 -13.38 3.84 1.73
CA GLU A 59 -13.09 2.63 2.50
C GLU A 59 -13.54 2.77 3.96
N TYR A 60 -13.29 3.91 4.59
CA TYR A 60 -13.78 4.21 5.94
C TYR A 60 -15.30 4.12 6.01
N GLU A 61 -16.01 4.82 5.12
CA GLU A 61 -17.48 4.80 5.10
C GLU A 61 -18.03 3.39 4.86
N PHE A 62 -17.42 2.66 3.93
CA PHE A 62 -17.79 1.28 3.61
C PHE A 62 -17.65 0.38 4.82
N VAL A 63 -16.49 0.38 5.49
CA VAL A 63 -16.21 -0.44 6.67
C VAL A 63 -17.15 -0.09 7.80
N ASP A 64 -17.26 1.20 8.13
CA ASP A 64 -18.07 1.67 9.24
C ASP A 64 -19.57 1.35 9.06
N THR A 65 -20.09 1.58 7.85
CA THR A 65 -21.49 1.28 7.51
C THR A 65 -21.76 -0.22 7.56
N ASN A 66 -20.90 -1.03 6.96
CA ASN A 66 -21.11 -2.47 6.89
C ASN A 66 -20.94 -3.14 8.25
N PHE A 67 -19.97 -2.71 9.06
CA PHE A 67 -19.82 -3.21 10.41
C PHE A 67 -21.06 -2.92 11.25
N ARG A 68 -21.53 -1.67 11.25
CA ARG A 68 -22.76 -1.28 11.96
C ARG A 68 -23.97 -2.07 11.48
N ARG A 69 -24.11 -2.28 10.17
CA ARG A 69 -25.20 -3.07 9.58
C ARG A 69 -25.17 -4.53 10.05
N ILE A 70 -23.99 -5.15 10.10
CA ILE A 70 -23.83 -6.59 10.42
C ILE A 70 -23.92 -6.84 11.92
N ARG A 71 -23.33 -5.97 12.75
CA ARG A 71 -23.21 -6.17 14.21
C ARG A 71 -24.18 -5.37 15.05
N GLY A 72 -24.78 -4.31 14.51
CA GLY A 72 -25.69 -3.43 15.26
C GLY A 72 -24.99 -2.51 16.26
N ARG A 73 -23.65 -2.44 16.25
CA ARG A 73 -22.82 -1.53 17.05
C ARG A 73 -21.73 -0.88 16.20
N THR A 74 -21.14 0.19 16.71
CA THR A 74 -20.01 0.88 16.06
C THR A 74 -18.70 0.19 16.40
N ALA A 75 -17.83 0.00 15.39
CA ALA A 75 -16.45 -0.44 15.59
C ALA A 75 -15.58 0.75 16.04
N THR A 76 -14.64 0.50 16.95
CA THR A 76 -13.67 1.49 17.42
C THR A 76 -12.24 1.01 17.23
N GLN A 77 -11.97 -0.30 17.30
CA GLN A 77 -10.64 -0.87 17.18
C GLN A 77 -10.41 -1.42 15.76
N LEU A 78 -9.41 -0.90 15.05
CA LEU A 78 -9.04 -1.33 13.71
C LEU A 78 -7.58 -1.79 13.66
N ARG A 79 -7.33 -2.89 12.97
CA ARG A 79 -6.00 -3.30 12.51
C ARG A 79 -5.98 -3.33 10.99
N GLU A 80 -5.02 -2.64 10.40
CA GLU A 80 -4.75 -2.66 8.96
C GLU A 80 -3.51 -3.53 8.72
N ASP A 81 -3.70 -4.68 8.08
CA ASP A 81 -2.60 -5.52 7.61
C ASP A 81 -2.11 -5.02 6.25
N PHE A 82 -0.79 -5.08 6.04
CA PHE A 82 -0.14 -4.53 4.84
C PHE A 82 -0.41 -3.03 4.68
N CYS A 83 -0.33 -2.29 5.79
CA CYS A 83 -0.85 -0.93 5.85
C CYS A 83 -0.10 0.08 4.96
N GLY A 84 1.11 -0.25 4.49
CA GLY A 84 1.92 0.66 3.68
C GLY A 84 2.09 2.01 4.35
N THR A 85 1.49 3.04 3.76
CA THR A 85 1.55 4.41 4.28
C THR A 85 0.64 4.65 5.48
N ALA A 86 -0.17 3.67 5.89
CA ALA A 86 -1.12 3.72 7.00
C ALA A 86 -2.13 4.88 6.88
N GLN A 87 -2.48 5.25 5.64
CA GLN A 87 -3.46 6.31 5.39
C GLN A 87 -4.82 5.95 5.99
N MET A 88 -5.26 4.69 5.88
CA MET A 88 -6.53 4.23 6.46
C MET A 88 -6.50 4.22 7.99
N CYS A 89 -5.39 3.85 8.62
CA CYS A 89 -5.21 4.00 10.08
C CYS A 89 -5.41 5.46 10.53
N CYS A 90 -4.82 6.41 9.80
CA CYS A 90 -4.95 7.84 10.09
C CYS A 90 -6.38 8.33 9.87
N GLU A 91 -7.03 7.90 8.79
CA GLU A 91 -8.43 8.24 8.52
C GLU A 91 -9.37 7.69 9.60
N TRP A 92 -9.12 6.46 10.06
CA TRP A 92 -9.91 5.84 11.12
C TRP A 92 -9.89 6.65 12.42
N VAL A 93 -8.72 7.09 12.89
CA VAL A 93 -8.61 7.86 14.14
C VAL A 93 -9.14 9.29 14.02
N ARG A 94 -9.14 9.88 12.82
CA ARG A 94 -9.78 11.18 12.56
C ARG A 94 -11.31 11.08 12.63
N GLY A 95 -11.87 9.97 12.19
CA GLY A 95 -13.32 9.79 12.10
C GLY A 95 -14.05 9.92 13.44
N ARG A 96 -13.48 9.42 14.54
CA ARG A 96 -14.08 9.48 15.90
C ARG A 96 -13.02 9.53 17.01
N PRO A 97 -13.32 10.15 18.17
CA PRO A 97 -12.39 10.25 19.30
C PRO A 97 -12.03 8.90 19.92
N ASP A 98 -12.97 7.96 19.96
CA ASP A 98 -12.74 6.63 20.57
C ASP A 98 -12.07 5.63 19.62
N ASN A 99 -11.91 5.98 18.33
CA ASN A 99 -11.30 5.09 17.36
C ASN A 99 -9.80 4.92 17.63
N ARG A 100 -9.29 3.70 17.49
CA ARG A 100 -7.86 3.39 17.58
C ARG A 100 -7.48 2.48 16.43
N ALA A 101 -6.25 2.64 15.94
CA ALA A 101 -5.75 1.93 14.77
C ALA A 101 -4.37 1.31 15.02
N VAL A 102 -4.17 0.10 14.52
CA VAL A 102 -2.87 -0.56 14.43
C VAL A 102 -2.55 -0.85 12.97
N GLY A 103 -1.49 -0.25 12.42
CA GLY A 103 -1.00 -0.56 11.08
C GLY A 103 0.16 -1.55 11.16
N VAL A 104 0.11 -2.64 10.40
CA VAL A 104 1.15 -3.66 10.33
C VAL A 104 1.73 -3.70 8.92
N ASP A 105 3.04 -3.47 8.79
CA ASP A 105 3.76 -3.63 7.52
C ASP A 105 5.18 -4.17 7.76
N LEU A 106 5.76 -4.81 6.75
CA LEU A 106 7.15 -5.30 6.82
C LEU A 106 8.17 -4.23 6.43
N ASP A 107 7.78 -3.29 5.57
CA ASP A 107 8.71 -2.32 4.97
C ASP A 107 8.97 -1.16 5.94
N PRO A 108 10.19 -1.03 6.50
CA PRO A 108 10.53 0.08 7.38
C PRO A 108 10.53 1.44 6.66
N GLU A 109 10.78 1.48 5.35
CA GLU A 109 10.86 2.72 4.58
C GLU A 109 9.46 3.36 4.45
N VAL A 110 8.44 2.57 4.13
CA VAL A 110 7.07 3.09 4.02
C VAL A 110 6.50 3.48 5.38
N LEU A 111 6.81 2.73 6.44
CA LEU A 111 6.41 3.09 7.80
C LEU A 111 7.13 4.36 8.29
N ALA A 112 8.40 4.56 7.94
CA ALA A 112 9.10 5.81 8.23
C ALA A 112 8.48 6.98 7.47
N TRP A 113 8.19 6.78 6.18
CA TRP A 113 7.50 7.78 5.37
C TRP A 113 6.14 8.16 5.97
N SER A 114 5.33 7.19 6.40
CA SER A 114 4.06 7.42 7.08
C SER A 114 4.22 8.28 8.34
N ARG A 115 5.25 8.00 9.15
CA ARG A 115 5.54 8.78 10.37
C ARG A 115 5.82 10.24 10.04
N ASP A 116 6.59 10.50 8.99
CA ASP A 116 7.00 11.85 8.60
C ASP A 116 5.89 12.65 7.89
N HIS A 117 4.87 11.97 7.32
CA HIS A 117 3.82 12.60 6.51
C HIS A 117 2.44 12.48 7.17
N HIS A 118 1.89 11.27 7.29
CA HIS A 118 0.51 11.06 7.76
C HIS A 118 0.39 11.18 9.27
N ILE A 119 1.22 10.47 10.03
CA ILE A 119 1.18 10.52 11.50
C ILE A 119 1.56 11.91 12.00
N ALA A 120 2.56 12.55 11.37
CA ALA A 120 2.94 13.93 11.68
C ALA A 120 1.79 14.93 11.48
N ALA A 121 0.90 14.69 10.53
CA ALA A 121 -0.26 15.54 10.22
C ALA A 121 -1.46 15.34 11.15
N LEU A 122 -1.44 14.32 12.03
CA LEU A 122 -2.45 14.15 13.07
C LEU A 122 -2.27 15.16 14.20
N ASP A 123 -3.33 15.43 14.95
CA ASP A 123 -3.20 16.12 16.25
C ASP A 123 -2.58 15.19 17.31
N ASP A 124 -2.17 15.76 18.45
CA ASP A 124 -1.44 15.01 19.47
C ASP A 124 -2.29 13.90 20.10
N GLU A 125 -3.60 14.10 20.24
CA GLU A 125 -4.51 13.08 20.75
C GLU A 125 -4.64 11.92 19.76
N GLN A 126 -4.88 12.22 18.49
CA GLN A 126 -4.95 11.26 17.39
C GLN A 126 -3.67 10.42 17.26
N LYS A 127 -2.48 11.03 17.40
CA LYS A 127 -1.20 10.30 17.37
C LYS A 127 -1.13 9.20 18.42
N THR A 128 -1.65 9.42 19.63
CA THR A 128 -1.64 8.40 20.69
C THR A 128 -2.56 7.19 20.41
N ARG A 129 -3.43 7.32 19.40
CA ARG A 129 -4.41 6.30 19.00
C ARG A 129 -4.00 5.51 17.77
N VAL A 130 -2.84 5.81 17.16
CA VAL A 130 -2.26 5.05 16.05
C VAL A 130 -0.99 4.34 16.51
N THR A 131 -0.89 3.05 16.23
CA THR A 131 0.33 2.26 16.46
C THR A 131 0.80 1.66 15.14
N LEU A 132 2.06 1.86 14.77
CA LEU A 132 2.67 1.24 13.59
C LEU A 132 3.65 0.15 14.01
N LEU A 133 3.40 -1.08 13.56
CA LEU A 133 4.21 -2.26 13.84
C LEU A 133 4.96 -2.69 12.59
N GLN A 134 6.29 -2.72 12.69
CA GLN A 134 7.14 -3.29 11.64
C GLN A 134 7.25 -4.81 11.85
N GLU A 135 6.23 -5.57 11.47
CA GLU A 135 6.12 -6.99 11.78
C GLU A 135 5.52 -7.79 10.61
N ASN A 136 5.73 -9.11 10.64
CA ASN A 136 5.07 -10.01 9.70
C ASN A 136 3.62 -10.24 10.14
N VAL A 137 2.65 -10.00 9.26
CA VAL A 137 1.22 -10.22 9.55
C VAL A 137 0.88 -11.67 9.94
N LEU A 138 1.74 -12.64 9.60
CA LEU A 138 1.61 -14.04 10.01
C LEU A 138 2.04 -14.33 11.46
N GLU A 139 2.66 -13.36 12.13
CA GLU A 139 3.34 -13.51 13.43
C GLU A 139 2.97 -12.43 14.45
N VAL A 140 2.53 -11.27 13.96
CA VAL A 140 2.15 -10.12 14.80
C VAL A 140 1.08 -10.50 15.82
N LYS A 141 1.24 -9.97 17.03
CA LYS A 141 0.28 -10.11 18.12
C LYS A 141 -0.16 -8.75 18.60
N THR A 142 -1.47 -8.52 18.56
CA THR A 142 -2.11 -7.30 19.04
C THR A 142 -3.18 -7.66 20.06
N GLU A 143 -3.66 -6.68 20.80
CA GLU A 143 -4.95 -6.82 21.47
C GLU A 143 -6.05 -7.11 20.44
N PRO A 144 -7.12 -7.85 20.82
CA PRO A 144 -8.23 -8.11 19.92
C PRO A 144 -8.89 -6.82 19.41
N VAL A 145 -9.22 -6.79 18.11
CA VAL A 145 -9.83 -5.64 17.44
C VAL A 145 -11.22 -5.96 16.89
N ASP A 146 -12.01 -4.93 16.62
CA ASP A 146 -13.33 -5.08 15.98
C ASP A 146 -13.17 -5.42 14.50
N VAL A 147 -12.20 -4.78 13.85
CA VAL A 147 -11.99 -4.83 12.41
C VAL A 147 -10.55 -5.17 12.09
N VAL A 148 -10.36 -6.17 11.25
CA VAL A 148 -9.10 -6.35 10.50
C VAL A 148 -9.37 -6.03 9.03
N LEU A 149 -8.50 -5.23 8.43
CA LEU A 149 -8.53 -4.85 7.01
C LEU A 149 -7.28 -5.36 6.30
N ALA A 150 -7.47 -5.96 5.12
CA ALA A 150 -6.41 -6.16 4.15
C ALA A 150 -6.98 -5.88 2.75
N MET A 151 -6.92 -4.60 2.35
CA MET A 151 -7.47 -4.10 1.09
C MET A 151 -6.41 -4.06 -0.01
N ASN A 152 -6.83 -3.65 -1.20
CA ASN A 152 -6.06 -3.62 -2.44
C ASN A 152 -5.39 -4.97 -2.76
N PHE A 153 -6.11 -6.06 -2.51
CA PHE A 153 -5.72 -7.45 -2.81
C PHE A 153 -4.42 -7.90 -2.13
N SER A 154 -3.97 -7.17 -1.11
CA SER A 154 -2.66 -7.37 -0.46
C SER A 154 -2.46 -8.80 0.06
N TRP A 155 -3.50 -9.38 0.66
CA TRP A 155 -3.48 -10.77 1.16
C TRP A 155 -3.30 -11.83 0.05
N GLN A 156 -3.53 -11.49 -1.23
CA GLN A 156 -3.32 -12.41 -2.34
C GLN A 156 -1.83 -12.69 -2.64
N ILE A 157 -0.91 -11.99 -1.95
CA ILE A 157 0.52 -12.30 -2.00
C ILE A 157 0.86 -13.71 -1.48
N PHE A 158 -0.02 -14.33 -0.68
CA PHE A 158 0.16 -15.69 -0.20
C PHE A 158 -0.17 -16.72 -1.27
N GLU A 159 0.82 -17.08 -2.07
CA GLU A 159 0.68 -18.07 -3.16
C GLU A 159 0.63 -19.53 -2.65
N VAL A 160 1.00 -19.78 -1.38
CA VAL A 160 0.98 -21.11 -0.78
C VAL A 160 -0.21 -21.27 0.16
N ARG A 161 -1.09 -22.25 -0.13
CA ARG A 161 -2.31 -22.51 0.66
C ARG A 161 -2.08 -22.59 2.18
N LYS A 162 -0.98 -23.21 2.62
CA LYS A 162 -0.68 -23.34 4.06
C LYS A 162 -0.40 -21.98 4.71
N GLU A 163 0.19 -21.04 3.97
CA GLU A 163 0.50 -19.69 4.45
C GLU A 163 -0.77 -18.84 4.48
N LEU A 164 -1.63 -18.97 3.47
CA LEU A 164 -2.94 -18.33 3.48
C LEU A 164 -3.83 -18.81 4.65
N VAL A 165 -3.83 -20.12 4.94
CA VAL A 165 -4.53 -20.66 6.11
C VAL A 165 -3.94 -20.11 7.40
N ARG A 166 -2.61 -20.01 7.50
CA ARG A 166 -1.92 -19.41 8.66
C ARG A 166 -2.30 -17.93 8.82
N TYR A 167 -2.39 -17.19 7.73
CA TYR A 167 -2.82 -15.79 7.74
C TYR A 167 -4.24 -15.65 8.31
N PHE A 168 -5.21 -16.36 7.76
CA PHE A 168 -6.58 -16.29 8.27
C PHE A 168 -6.74 -16.80 9.70
N ALA A 169 -5.92 -17.77 10.13
CA ALA A 169 -5.87 -18.19 11.53
C ALA A 169 -5.38 -17.05 12.44
N SER A 170 -4.28 -16.37 12.07
CA SER A 170 -3.77 -15.21 12.81
C SER A 170 -4.79 -14.07 12.87
N VAL A 171 -5.47 -13.76 11.76
CA VAL A 171 -6.52 -12.74 11.73
C VAL A 171 -7.67 -13.11 12.65
N ARG A 172 -8.11 -14.38 12.63
CA ARG A 172 -9.18 -14.86 13.51
C ARG A 172 -8.81 -14.73 14.99
N GLU A 173 -7.56 -14.96 15.35
CA GLU A 173 -7.06 -14.80 16.73
C GLU A 173 -6.98 -13.32 17.15
N ALA A 174 -6.80 -12.41 16.19
CA ALA A 174 -6.73 -10.97 16.43
C ALA A 174 -8.10 -10.27 16.48
N LEU A 175 -9.20 -10.96 16.15
CA LEU A 175 -10.54 -10.40 16.20
C LEU A 175 -11.22 -10.70 17.55
N VAL A 176 -12.02 -9.76 18.03
CA VAL A 176 -13.02 -10.04 19.07
C VAL A 176 -14.07 -11.03 18.55
N ASP A 177 -14.86 -11.63 19.45
CA ASP A 177 -15.85 -12.67 19.10
C ASP A 177 -16.82 -12.27 17.98
N ASP A 178 -17.23 -11.00 17.95
CA ASP A 178 -18.08 -10.42 16.90
C ASP A 178 -17.31 -9.51 15.93
N GLY A 179 -15.98 -9.67 15.85
CA GLY A 179 -15.16 -8.93 14.91
C GLY A 179 -15.45 -9.29 13.44
N ILE A 180 -14.96 -8.47 12.52
CA ILE A 180 -15.10 -8.69 11.08
C ILE A 180 -13.74 -8.48 10.38
N LEU A 181 -13.37 -9.44 9.55
CA LEU A 181 -12.33 -9.28 8.55
C LEU A 181 -12.95 -8.73 7.26
N PHE A 182 -12.42 -7.60 6.77
CA PHE A 182 -12.77 -7.02 5.48
C PHE A 182 -11.61 -7.23 4.50
N LEU A 183 -11.95 -7.76 3.33
CA LEU A 183 -11.02 -8.04 2.23
C LEU A 183 -11.68 -7.63 0.93
N ASP A 184 -10.86 -7.17 -0.01
CA ASP A 184 -11.20 -7.18 -1.43
C ASP A 184 -10.47 -8.31 -2.15
N ALA A 185 -10.99 -8.74 -3.29
CA ALA A 185 -10.41 -9.83 -4.05
C ALA A 185 -10.39 -9.47 -5.53
N PHE A 186 -9.20 -9.48 -6.13
CA PHE A 186 -9.06 -9.46 -7.56
C PHE A 186 -9.21 -10.88 -8.08
N GLY A 187 -10.08 -11.07 -9.07
CA GLY A 187 -10.34 -12.38 -9.65
C GLY A 187 -11.73 -12.46 -10.27
N GLY A 188 -12.20 -13.69 -10.48
CA GLY A 188 -13.47 -13.95 -11.17
C GLY A 188 -13.29 -14.12 -12.67
N TYR A 189 -14.38 -14.45 -13.36
CA TYR A 189 -14.38 -14.77 -14.78
C TYR A 189 -13.95 -13.59 -15.66
N GLU A 190 -14.38 -12.38 -15.29
CA GLU A 190 -14.10 -11.14 -16.03
C GLU A 190 -12.62 -10.72 -15.95
N ALA A 191 -11.88 -11.13 -14.91
CA ALA A 191 -10.45 -10.83 -14.79
C ALA A 191 -9.59 -11.45 -15.91
N TYR A 192 -10.12 -12.43 -16.63
CA TYR A 192 -9.46 -13.06 -17.79
C TYR A 192 -9.92 -12.50 -19.13
N GLN A 193 -10.85 -11.55 -19.13
CA GLN A 193 -11.37 -10.94 -20.33
C GLN A 193 -10.56 -9.69 -20.68
N GLU A 194 -10.33 -9.48 -21.97
CA GLU A 194 -9.76 -8.22 -22.45
C GLU A 194 -10.84 -7.14 -22.32
N MET A 195 -10.52 -6.06 -21.60
CA MET A 195 -11.41 -4.95 -21.35
C MET A 195 -10.75 -3.65 -21.84
N GLU A 196 -11.57 -2.76 -22.42
CA GLU A 196 -11.19 -1.41 -22.80
C GLU A 196 -12.04 -0.44 -21.96
N GLU A 197 -11.40 0.35 -21.10
CA GLU A 197 -12.06 1.32 -20.23
C GLU A 197 -11.70 2.74 -20.63
N LYS A 198 -12.72 3.59 -20.84
CA LYS A 198 -12.52 4.97 -21.28
C LYS A 198 -12.73 5.95 -20.14
N THR A 199 -11.64 6.54 -19.67
CA THR A 199 -11.69 7.59 -18.63
C THR A 199 -11.43 8.96 -19.24
N ARG A 200 -12.46 9.80 -19.24
CA ARG A 200 -12.40 11.13 -19.84
C ARG A 200 -11.85 12.15 -18.84
N HIS A 201 -10.80 12.85 -19.23
CA HIS A 201 -10.26 13.99 -18.49
C HIS A 201 -10.35 15.28 -19.34
N LYS A 202 -10.05 16.42 -18.72
CA LYS A 202 -10.00 17.69 -19.44
C LYS A 202 -8.80 17.68 -20.41
N GLY A 203 -9.09 17.60 -21.71
CA GLY A 203 -8.09 17.70 -22.78
C GLY A 203 -7.51 16.38 -23.27
N PHE A 204 -7.86 15.24 -22.66
CA PHE A 204 -7.47 13.90 -23.14
C PHE A 204 -8.43 12.82 -22.63
N THR A 205 -8.34 11.62 -23.17
CA THR A 205 -9.10 10.43 -22.73
C THR A 205 -8.12 9.28 -22.61
N TYR A 206 -8.09 8.64 -21.44
CA TYR A 206 -7.44 7.35 -21.30
C TYR A 206 -8.36 6.29 -21.90
N VAL A 207 -7.79 5.39 -22.69
CA VAL A 207 -8.42 4.24 -23.34
C VAL A 207 -7.59 3.03 -22.96
#